data_AF-A0A087PFH3-F1
#
_entry.id   AF-A0A087PFH3-F1
#
_cell.length_a   1.000
_cell.length_b   1.000
_cell.length_c   1.000
_cell.angle_alpha   90.00
_cell.angle_beta   90.00
_cell.angle_gamma   90.00
#
_symmetry.space_group_name_H-M   'P 1'
#
loop_
_entity.id
_entity.type
_entity.pdbx_description
1 polymer ?
#
loop_
_entity_poly.entity_id
_entity_poly.type
_entity_poly.pdbx_seq_one_letter_code
_entity_poly.pdbx_strand_id
1 'polypeptide(L)'
;MWSRETGDIQGLLQKKFDCCGFENSTSPLYHYDSTCMSDLLAAQKPGCIGPMSDYAFSFFGNISTATFGIVGTFDSGTLYLPSGFDHVLTLFL
;
A
#
# COMPACT_ATOMS: atom_id res chain seq x y z
N MET A 1 -12.68 0.71 -9.40
CA MET A 1 -11.82 1.84 -8.98
C MET A 1 -10.46 1.84 -9.67
N TRP A 2 -9.82 0.70 -9.91
CA TRP A 2 -8.52 0.62 -10.61
C TRP A 2 -8.50 1.34 -11.97
N SER A 3 -9.44 1.05 -12.88
CA SER A 3 -9.53 1.72 -14.20
C SER A 3 -9.97 3.19 -14.17
N ARG A 4 -10.25 3.77 -12.98
CA ARG A 4 -10.54 5.20 -12.86
C ARG A 4 -9.28 6.02 -12.59
N GLU A 5 -8.21 5.37 -12.11
CA GLU A 5 -6.95 6.06 -11.90
C GLU A 5 -6.18 6.25 -13.20
N THR A 6 -5.35 7.28 -13.21
CA THR A 6 -4.46 7.62 -14.33
C THR A 6 -3.42 6.52 -14.56
N GLY A 7 -3.04 6.31 -15.82
CA GLY A 7 -2.02 5.33 -16.21
C GLY A 7 -0.69 5.54 -15.49
N ASP A 8 -0.34 6.79 -15.20
CA ASP A 8 0.88 7.15 -14.47
C ASP A 8 0.87 6.62 -13.02
N ILE A 9 -0.25 6.76 -12.30
CA ILE A 9 -0.41 6.22 -10.94
C ILE A 9 -0.38 4.69 -11.00
N GLN A 10 -1.01 4.08 -12.00
CA GLN A 10 -0.96 2.63 -12.19
C GLN A 10 0.46 2.12 -12.46
N GLY A 11 1.26 2.82 -13.28
CA GLY A 11 2.66 2.49 -13.54
C GLY A 11 3.55 2.66 -12.30
N LEU A 12 3.31 3.72 -11.51
CA LEU A 12 4.00 3.94 -10.23
C LEU A 12 3.75 2.78 -9.24
N LEU A 13 2.50 2.32 -9.14
CA LEU A 13 2.13 1.19 -8.28
C LEU A 13 2.79 -0.11 -8.77
N GLN A 14 2.80 -0.35 -10.08
CA GLN A 14 3.44 -1.53 -10.68
C GLN A 14 4.96 -1.55 -10.43
N LYS A 15 5.63 -0.39 -10.49
CA LYS A 15 7.02 -0.27 -10.07
C LYS A 15 7.21 -0.50 -8.57
N LYS A 16 6.31 0.03 -7.74
CA LYS A 16 6.45 -0.03 -6.27
C LYS A 16 6.29 -1.45 -5.73
N PHE A 17 5.37 -2.22 -6.29
CA PHE A 17 5.00 -3.56 -5.82
C PHE A 17 5.49 -4.68 -6.75
N ASP A 18 6.28 -4.35 -7.78
CA ASP A 18 6.85 -5.28 -8.78
C ASP A 18 5.82 -6.27 -9.35
N CYS A 19 4.64 -5.75 -9.73
CA CYS A 19 3.46 -6.51 -10.11
C CYS A 19 2.88 -5.99 -11.43
N CYS A 20 2.06 -6.80 -12.12
CA CYS A 20 1.45 -6.43 -13.39
C CYS A 20 -0.06 -6.67 -13.37
N GLY A 21 -0.82 -5.63 -13.71
CA GLY A 21 -2.28 -5.67 -13.73
C GLY A 21 -2.88 -5.67 -12.32
N PHE A 22 -4.21 -5.59 -12.23
CA PHE A 22 -4.90 -5.57 -10.95
C PHE A 22 -5.00 -6.97 -10.34
N GLU A 23 -5.75 -7.86 -11.00
CA GLU A 23 -5.86 -9.28 -10.62
C GLU A 23 -4.99 -10.16 -11.52
N ASN A 24 -4.89 -9.80 -12.80
CA ASN A 24 -4.06 -10.46 -13.80
C ASN A 24 -3.69 -9.46 -14.90
N SER A 25 -2.68 -9.79 -15.69
CA SER A 25 -2.16 -8.97 -16.79
C SER A 25 -3.18 -8.68 -17.90
N THR A 26 -4.30 -9.39 -17.93
CA THR A 26 -5.28 -9.30 -19.01
C THR A 26 -6.57 -8.55 -18.62
N SER A 27 -6.87 -8.40 -17.33
CA SER A 27 -8.14 -7.80 -16.89
C SER A 27 -8.04 -7.12 -15.51
N PRO A 28 -8.13 -5.78 -15.46
CA PRO A 28 -7.84 -4.80 -16.51
C PRO A 28 -6.37 -4.85 -16.98
N LEU A 29 -6.14 -4.44 -18.24
CA LEU A 29 -4.80 -4.34 -18.84
C LEU A 29 -3.85 -3.51 -17.96
N TYR A 30 -2.60 -3.99 -17.84
CA TYR A 30 -1.54 -3.26 -17.15
C TYR A 30 -1.11 -2.03 -17.95
N HIS A 31 -0.39 -1.13 -17.29
CA HIS A 31 0.20 0.02 -17.95
C HIS A 31 1.57 -0.38 -18.44
N TYR A 32 1.92 -0.05 -19.68
CA TYR A 32 3.24 -0.35 -20.22
C TYR A 32 4.28 0.50 -19.50
N ASP A 33 5.08 -0.16 -18.67
CA ASP A 33 6.12 0.48 -17.87
C ASP A 33 7.35 -0.44 -17.79
N SER A 34 8.46 0.02 -17.19
CA SER A 34 9.71 -0.74 -17.12
C SER A 34 9.58 -2.13 -16.46
N THR A 35 8.54 -2.32 -15.65
CA THR A 35 8.24 -3.58 -14.96
C THR A 35 7.44 -4.55 -15.84
N CYS A 36 6.50 -4.03 -16.64
CA CYS A 36 5.56 -4.80 -17.45
C CYS A 36 5.72 -4.36 -18.92
N MET A 37 6.84 -4.76 -19.53
CA MET A 37 7.19 -4.34 -20.89
C MET A 37 6.53 -5.16 -22.00
N SER A 38 6.01 -6.35 -21.67
CA SER A 38 5.35 -7.26 -22.62
C SER A 38 4.38 -8.18 -21.90
N ASP A 39 3.38 -8.69 -22.62
CA ASP A 39 2.38 -9.61 -22.06
C ASP A 39 3.00 -10.89 -21.49
N LEU A 40 4.11 -11.33 -22.06
CA LEU A 40 4.83 -12.51 -21.60
C LEU A 40 5.50 -12.28 -20.24
N LEU A 41 6.10 -11.11 -20.06
CA LEU A 41 6.74 -10.73 -18.80
C LEU A 41 5.68 -10.39 -17.74
N ALA A 42 4.60 -9.75 -18.16
CA ALA A 42 3.47 -9.44 -17.30
C ALA A 42 2.76 -10.72 -16.82
N ALA A 43 2.60 -11.73 -17.67
CA ALA A 43 2.01 -13.02 -17.29
C ALA A 43 2.86 -13.82 -16.29
N GLN A 44 4.17 -13.56 -16.20
CA GLN A 44 5.04 -14.15 -15.17
C GLN A 44 4.97 -13.41 -13.83
N LYS A 45 4.37 -12.23 -13.79
CA LYS A 45 4.26 -11.40 -12.58
C LYS A 45 2.89 -11.61 -11.92
N PRO A 46 2.82 -11.58 -10.59
CA PRO A 46 1.54 -11.60 -9.89
C PRO A 46 0.77 -10.29 -10.10
N GLY A 47 -0.56 -10.36 -9.90
CA GLY A 47 -1.42 -9.17 -9.88
C GLY A 47 -1.14 -8.28 -8.67
N CYS A 48 -1.30 -6.97 -8.84
CA CYS A 48 -0.99 -5.99 -7.81
C CYS A 48 -1.91 -6.02 -6.58
N ILE A 49 -3.09 -6.64 -6.66
CA ILE A 49 -4.08 -6.58 -5.58
C ILE A 49 -3.59 -7.23 -4.27
N GLY A 50 -2.84 -8.33 -4.34
CA GLY A 50 -2.29 -9.03 -3.18
C GLY A 50 -1.37 -8.14 -2.33
N PRO A 51 -0.21 -7.71 -2.88
CA PRO A 51 0.74 -6.88 -2.12
C PRO A 51 0.15 -5.53 -1.70
N MET A 52 -0.79 -4.97 -2.48
CA MET A 52 -1.51 -3.77 -2.08
C MET A 52 -2.45 -4.00 -0.90
N SER A 53 -3.13 -5.14 -0.86
CA SER A 53 -4.06 -5.49 0.22
C SER A 53 -3.30 -5.76 1.53
N ASP A 54 -2.17 -6.46 1.47
CA ASP A 54 -1.29 -6.66 2.63
C ASP A 54 -0.76 -5.34 3.19
N TYR A 55 -0.30 -4.45 2.30
CA TYR A 55 0.14 -3.12 2.70
C TYR A 55 -0.98 -2.33 3.39
N ALA A 56 -2.19 -2.33 2.81
CA ALA A 56 -3.34 -1.63 3.39
C ALA A 56 -3.73 -2.21 4.75
N PHE A 57 -3.77 -3.53 4.88
CA PHE A 57 -4.11 -4.20 6.14
C PHE A 57 -3.08 -3.90 7.23
N SER A 58 -1.78 -3.96 6.90
CA SER A 58 -0.71 -3.59 7.82
C SER A 58 -0.80 -2.12 8.24
N PHE A 59 -1.05 -1.22 7.29
CA PHE A 59 -1.21 0.21 7.56
C PHE A 59 -2.39 0.51 8.51
N PHE A 60 -3.57 -0.06 8.23
CA PHE A 60 -4.74 0.11 9.09
C PHE A 60 -4.54 -0.55 10.45
N GLY A 61 -3.90 -1.71 10.51
CA GLY A 61 -3.54 -2.38 11.77
C GLY A 61 -2.64 -1.50 12.62
N ASN A 62 -1.57 -0.96 12.04
CA ASN A 62 -0.63 -0.08 12.75
C ASN A 62 -1.28 1.21 13.25
N ILE A 63 -2.16 1.85 12.47
CA ILE A 63 -2.87 3.07 12.91
C ILE A 63 -3.88 2.74 14.01
N SER A 64 -4.63 1.65 13.87
CA SER A 64 -5.57 1.19 14.89
C SER A 64 -4.85 0.88 16.20
N THR A 65 -3.77 0.12 16.14
CA THR A 65 -2.93 -0.19 17.31
C THR A 65 -2.25 1.06 17.88
N ALA A 66 -1.79 2.00 17.06
CA ALA A 66 -1.26 3.25 17.57
C ALA A 66 -2.37 4.05 18.27
N THR A 67 -3.54 4.21 17.66
CA THR A 67 -4.62 5.04 18.20
C THR A 67 -5.25 4.42 19.45
N PHE A 68 -5.69 3.17 19.39
CA PHE A 68 -6.29 2.47 20.54
C PHE A 68 -5.24 2.02 21.56
N GLY A 69 -4.01 1.73 21.13
CA GLY A 69 -2.89 1.47 22.02
C GLY A 69 -2.43 2.70 22.78
N ILE A 70 -2.47 3.90 22.18
CA ILE A 70 -2.24 5.17 22.88
C ILE A 70 -3.26 5.32 24.02
N VAL A 71 -4.55 5.06 23.77
CA VAL A 71 -5.60 5.09 24.82
C VAL A 71 -5.33 4.05 25.92
N GLY A 72 -4.76 2.88 25.60
CA GLY A 72 -4.33 1.89 26.60
C GLY A 72 -3.05 2.28 27.37
N THR A 73 -2.11 2.99 26.75
CA THR A 73 -0.83 3.39 27.38
C THR A 73 -0.92 4.62 28.27
N PHE A 74 -2.03 5.37 28.23
CA PHE A 74 -2.28 6.42 29.22
C PHE A 74 -2.44 5.88 30.65
N ASP A 75 -2.62 4.57 30.83
CA ASP A 75 -2.59 3.92 32.16
C ASP A 75 -1.18 3.48 32.59
N SER A 76 -0.18 3.48 31.70
CA SER A 76 1.17 3.00 32.05
C SER A 76 2.32 3.66 31.26
N GLY A 77 2.45 4.97 31.37
CA GLY A 77 3.73 5.67 31.55
C GLY A 77 4.96 5.40 30.67
N THR A 78 4.90 4.72 29.52
CA THR A 78 6.08 4.52 28.66
C THR A 78 5.73 4.58 27.17
N LEU A 79 6.17 5.66 26.52
CA LEU A 79 5.85 6.01 25.14
C LEU A 79 7.01 5.57 24.23
N TYR A 80 6.97 4.34 23.74
CA TYR A 80 7.89 3.89 22.69
C TYR A 80 7.28 4.22 21.33
N LEU A 81 7.61 5.40 20.81
CA LEU A 81 7.25 5.79 19.45
C LEU A 81 8.35 5.33 18.48
N PRO A 82 8.03 4.53 17.44
CA PRO A 82 8.95 4.36 16.33
C PRO A 82 9.07 5.70 15.59
N SER A 83 10.28 6.01 15.15
CA SER A 83 10.71 7.25 14.49
C SER A 83 9.98 7.52 13.17
N GLY A 84 8.73 7.99 13.24
CA GLY A 84 7.88 8.32 12.10
C GLY A 84 6.48 8.86 12.44
N PHE A 85 6.12 8.96 13.72
CA PHE A 85 4.77 9.33 14.18
C PHE A 85 4.68 10.75 14.77
N ASP A 86 5.68 11.62 14.49
CA ASP A 86 5.74 13.00 15.00
C ASP A 86 4.59 13.88 14.43
N HIS A 87 4.16 13.61 13.19
CA HIS A 87 3.11 14.40 12.53
C HIS A 87 1.67 13.95 12.84
N VAL A 88 1.46 12.80 13.47
CA VAL A 88 0.09 12.35 13.82
C VAL A 88 -0.35 13.00 15.14
N LEU A 89 0.56 13.20 16.09
CA LEU A 89 0.23 13.85 17.37
C LEU A 89 -0.19 15.32 17.19
N THR A 90 0.32 16.03 16.17
CA THR A 90 -0.04 17.44 15.90
C THR A 90 -1.44 17.61 15.32
N LEU A 91 -2.06 16.57 14.75
CA LEU A 91 -3.39 16.65 14.13
C LEU A 91 -4.55 16.29 15.07
N PHE A 92 -4.24 15.83 16.29
CA PHE A 92 -5.24 15.51 17.32
C PHE A 92 -5.24 16.49 18.51
N LEU A 93 -4.55 17.64 18.38
CA LEU A 93 -4.58 18.77 19.31
C LEU A 93 -5.29 19.97 18.68
#